data_AF-A0A523ZK33-F1
#
_entry.id   AF-A0A523ZK33-F1
#
_cell.length_a   1.000
_cell.length_b   1.000
_cell.length_c   1.000
_cell.angle_alpha   90.00
_cell.angle_beta   90.00
_cell.angle_gamma   90.00
#
_symmetry.space_group_name_H-M   'P 1'
#
loop_
_entity.id
_entity.type
_entity.pdbx_description
1 polymer ?
#
loop_
_entity_poly.entity_id
_entity_poly.type
_entity_poly.pdbx_seq_one_letter_code
_entity_poly.pdbx_strand_id
1 'polypeptide(L)'
;MRSPYQGSHHRLPQTSTIVFVAAIVGLVIALLLSVLLTFPLSMLPGLWGNIAPIAVSLFLCLVIIPITLARRRELFRMFGITLPEGTKDMGSLVPRNGQLIVDTSTLIDGRIADIGQAGFIPGSLIIPRFVLDELHHIADSYDAMRRNRGRRGLEILTKLQQESDIPVEISDIDAKDVTDVDSKLVKLAKALGCAIITNDFNLNQVAKIQGIQVLNVNELANAVRPVVLPGEEMEVRIIQEGKEFGQGLGFLDDGTMIVVEDGLRYLNNNIEVVVTRVLQTAAGRMIFAHHKAE
;
A
#
# COMPACT_ATOMS: atom_id res chain seq x y z
N MET A 1 32.39 28.68 35.71
CA MET A 1 33.40 28.00 34.87
C MET A 1 32.65 27.20 33.82
N ARG A 2 32.81 27.60 32.54
CA ARG A 2 32.47 26.98 31.23
C ARG A 2 31.66 25.67 31.27
N SER A 3 30.57 25.48 30.53
CA SER A 3 30.40 25.67 29.07
C SER A 3 28.92 25.63 28.65
N PRO A 4 28.44 26.54 27.76
CA PRO A 4 27.10 26.50 27.17
C PRO A 4 27.19 26.18 25.67
N TYR A 5 27.10 24.92 25.26
CA TYR A 5 26.95 24.56 23.84
C TYR A 5 26.14 23.27 23.70
N GLN A 6 24.81 23.39 23.73
CA GLN A 6 23.97 22.48 22.96
C GLN A 6 23.38 23.28 21.82
N GLY A 7 24.03 23.13 20.66
CA GLY A 7 23.59 23.69 19.40
C GLY A 7 22.20 23.15 19.08
N SER A 8 21.23 24.05 19.11
CA SER A 8 19.97 23.88 18.43
C SER A 8 20.26 23.78 16.94
N HIS A 9 20.45 22.56 16.43
CA HIS A 9 20.34 22.30 15.01
C HIS A 9 18.87 22.47 14.63
N HIS A 10 18.46 23.73 14.44
CA HIS A 10 17.34 24.05 13.59
C HIS A 10 17.66 23.44 12.22
N ARG A 11 17.08 22.27 11.97
CA ARG A 11 16.95 21.75 10.62
C ARG A 11 16.19 22.82 9.87
N LEU A 12 16.92 23.66 9.13
CA LEU A 12 16.33 24.48 8.08
C LEU A 12 15.48 23.50 7.27
N PRO A 13 14.15 23.69 7.19
CA PRO A 13 13.34 22.84 6.35
C PRO A 13 14.00 22.90 4.99
N GLN A 14 14.40 21.76 4.46
CA GLN A 14 14.92 21.66 3.10
C GLN A 14 13.77 22.10 2.19
N THR A 15 13.65 23.42 1.99
CA THR A 15 12.71 23.99 1.04
C THR A 15 13.16 23.44 -0.29
N SER A 16 12.39 22.49 -0.81
CA SER A 16 12.58 21.86 -2.11
C SER A 16 13.06 22.94 -3.08
N THR A 17 14.22 22.76 -3.72
CA THR A 17 14.83 23.73 -4.66
C THR A 17 13.81 24.28 -5.66
N ILE A 18 12.81 23.47 -5.98
CA ILE A 18 11.65 23.78 -6.82
C ILE A 18 10.77 24.91 -6.25
N VAL A 19 10.54 24.96 -4.94
CA VAL A 19 9.79 26.04 -4.27
C VAL A 19 10.55 27.37 -4.40
N PHE A 20 11.86 27.33 -4.22
CA PHE A 20 12.71 28.51 -4.37
C PHE A 20 12.70 29.02 -5.82
N VAL A 21 12.87 28.12 -6.80
CA VAL A 21 12.80 28.47 -8.23
C VAL A 21 11.42 29.00 -8.61
N ALA A 22 10.33 28.36 -8.17
CA ALA A 22 8.97 28.82 -8.44
C ALA A 22 8.68 30.21 -7.84
N ALA A 23 9.18 30.49 -6.63
CA ALA A 23 9.07 31.80 -6.01
C ALA A 23 9.82 32.89 -6.80
N ILE A 24 11.02 32.58 -7.29
CA ILE A 24 11.79 33.50 -8.15
C ILE A 24 11.03 33.78 -9.45
N VAL A 25 10.52 32.74 -10.10
CA VAL A 25 9.74 32.88 -11.34
C VAL A 25 8.50 33.74 -11.10
N GLY A 26 7.76 33.48 -10.02
CA GLY A 26 6.60 34.29 -9.64
C GLY A 26 6.93 35.76 -9.36
N LEU A 27 8.05 36.01 -8.69
CA LEU A 27 8.53 37.36 -8.42
C LEU A 27 8.90 38.11 -9.70
N VAL A 28 9.60 37.45 -10.63
CA VAL A 28 9.98 38.05 -11.93
C VAL A 28 8.73 38.39 -12.75
N ILE A 29 7.77 37.47 -12.83
CA ILE A 29 6.49 37.70 -13.54
C ILE A 29 5.74 38.89 -12.92
N ALA A 30 5.66 38.94 -11.59
CA ALA A 30 4.97 40.03 -10.88
C ALA A 30 5.62 41.40 -11.16
N LEU A 31 6.94 41.47 -11.15
CA LEU A 31 7.68 42.70 -11.42
C LEU A 31 7.55 43.14 -12.88
N LEU A 32 7.61 42.21 -13.85
CA LEU A 32 7.42 42.53 -15.27
C LEU A 32 6.02 43.11 -15.54
N LEU A 33 4.98 42.48 -14.99
CA LEU A 33 3.60 42.98 -15.10
C LEU A 33 3.44 44.34 -14.41
N SER A 34 4.07 44.52 -13.24
CA SER A 34 4.07 45.78 -12.52
C SER A 34 4.71 46.92 -13.33
N VAL A 35 5.85 46.67 -13.98
CA VAL A 35 6.54 47.67 -14.83
C VAL A 35 5.67 48.05 -16.02
N LEU A 36 5.04 47.07 -16.68
CA LEU A 36 4.15 47.31 -17.81
C LEU A 36 2.95 48.19 -17.42
N LEU A 37 2.40 47.97 -16.22
CA LEU A 37 1.28 48.74 -15.69
C LEU A 37 1.70 50.11 -15.13
N THR A 38 2.98 50.33 -14.84
CA THR A 38 3.46 51.60 -14.27
C THR A 38 3.18 52.80 -15.20
N PHE A 39 3.31 52.63 -16.51
CA PHE A 39 3.09 53.69 -17.49
C PHE A 39 1.65 54.23 -17.54
N PRO A 40 0.59 53.40 -17.69
CA PRO A 40 -0.78 53.90 -17.65
C PRO A 40 -1.19 54.40 -16.25
N LEU A 41 -0.67 53.80 -15.18
CA LEU A 41 -0.99 54.20 -13.81
C LEU A 41 -0.37 55.54 -13.41
N SER A 42 0.80 55.89 -13.95
CA SER A 42 1.44 57.18 -13.66
C SER A 42 0.78 58.37 -14.36
N MET A 43 -0.08 58.12 -15.36
CA MET A 43 -0.89 59.15 -16.01
C MET A 43 -2.14 59.56 -15.21
N LEU A 44 -2.38 58.96 -14.05
CA LEU A 44 -3.50 59.32 -13.19
C LEU A 44 -3.28 60.70 -12.54
N PRO A 45 -4.30 61.58 -12.53
CA PRO A 45 -4.17 62.93 -12.00
C PRO A 45 -4.02 62.95 -10.47
N GLY A 46 -3.22 63.90 -9.98
CA GLY A 46 -3.00 64.14 -8.56
C GLY A 46 -2.05 63.14 -7.90
N LEU A 47 -2.18 62.95 -6.58
CA LEU A 47 -1.33 62.06 -5.77
C LEU A 47 -1.43 60.59 -6.20
N TRP A 48 -2.49 60.22 -6.93
CA TRP A 48 -2.74 58.87 -7.42
C TRP A 48 -1.72 58.39 -8.44
N GLY A 49 -1.17 59.27 -9.29
CA GLY A 49 -0.15 58.88 -10.28
C GLY A 49 1.15 58.36 -9.66
N ASN A 50 1.49 58.80 -8.44
CA ASN A 50 2.69 58.36 -7.73
C ASN A 50 2.44 57.16 -6.80
N ILE A 51 1.23 57.07 -6.21
CA ILE A 51 0.91 56.03 -5.23
C ILE A 51 0.40 54.75 -5.91
N ALA A 52 -0.39 54.88 -6.96
CA ALA A 52 -1.04 53.74 -7.60
C ALA A 52 -0.06 52.70 -8.19
N PRO A 53 1.04 53.08 -8.86
CA PRO A 53 2.03 52.10 -9.33
C PRO A 53 2.64 51.26 -8.21
N ILE A 54 2.94 51.88 -7.06
CA ILE A 54 3.53 51.21 -5.89
C ILE A 54 2.51 50.26 -5.26
N ALA A 55 1.28 50.71 -5.06
CA ALA A 55 0.20 49.91 -4.49
C ALA A 55 -0.12 48.69 -5.36
N VAL A 56 -0.20 48.88 -6.68
CA VAL A 56 -0.46 47.80 -7.65
C VAL A 56 0.71 46.82 -7.72
N SER A 57 1.96 47.30 -7.66
CA SER A 57 3.16 46.45 -7.60
C SER A 57 3.14 45.50 -6.41
N LEU A 58 2.83 46.04 -5.23
CA LEU A 58 2.76 45.27 -3.98
C LEU A 58 1.62 44.24 -4.04
N PHE A 59 0.45 44.66 -4.54
CA PHE A 59 -0.70 43.78 -4.73
C PHE A 59 -0.39 42.62 -5.69
N LEU A 60 0.26 42.90 -6.82
CA LEU A 60 0.64 41.89 -7.80
C LEU A 60 1.63 40.88 -7.22
N CYS A 61 2.62 41.31 -6.42
CA CYS A 61 3.52 40.39 -5.73
C CYS A 61 2.78 39.49 -4.74
N LEU A 62 1.84 40.05 -3.97
CA LEU A 62 1.05 39.31 -2.99
C LEU A 62 0.12 38.25 -3.64
N VAL A 63 -0.31 38.47 -4.88
CA VAL A 63 -1.22 37.55 -5.59
C VAL A 63 -0.45 36.54 -6.44
N ILE A 64 0.56 36.98 -7.21
CA ILE A 64 1.24 36.13 -8.21
C ILE A 64 2.17 35.11 -7.56
N ILE A 65 2.88 35.47 -6.49
CA ILE A 65 3.80 34.55 -5.79
C ILE A 65 3.06 33.33 -5.21
N PRO A 66 1.96 33.47 -4.43
CA PRO A 66 1.25 32.29 -3.94
C PRO A 66 0.56 31.50 -5.05
N ILE A 67 0.08 32.13 -6.11
CA ILE A 67 -0.50 31.42 -7.26
C ILE A 67 0.56 30.57 -7.98
N THR A 68 1.74 31.13 -8.24
CA THR A 68 2.85 30.41 -8.87
C THR A 68 3.37 29.28 -7.98
N LEU A 69 3.38 29.46 -6.66
CA LEU A 69 3.71 28.39 -5.70
C LEU A 69 2.64 27.30 -5.64
N ALA A 70 1.36 27.66 -5.64
CA ALA A 70 0.24 26.72 -5.62
C ALA A 70 0.17 25.89 -6.91
N ARG A 71 0.34 26.53 -8.07
CA ARG A 71 0.23 25.91 -9.40
C ARG A 71 1.57 25.55 -10.04
N ARG A 72 2.66 25.53 -9.27
CA ARG A 72 4.02 25.26 -9.76
C ARG A 72 4.10 24.03 -10.68
N ARG A 73 3.42 22.94 -10.32
CA ARG A 73 3.43 21.68 -11.07
C ARG A 73 2.76 21.79 -12.45
N GLU A 74 1.65 22.50 -12.55
CA GLU A 74 0.93 22.73 -13.80
C GLU A 74 1.74 23.63 -14.74
N LEU A 75 2.33 24.69 -14.18
CA LEU A 75 3.17 25.63 -14.93
C LEU A 75 4.39 24.94 -15.53
N PHE A 76 5.16 24.18 -14.74
CA PHE A 76 6.34 23.47 -15.27
C PHE A 76 5.99 22.40 -16.32
N ARG A 77 4.84 21.71 -16.18
CA ARG A 77 4.34 20.76 -17.18
C ARG A 77 3.96 21.45 -18.50
N MET A 78 3.33 22.62 -18.45
CA MET A 78 2.99 23.40 -19.66
C MET A 78 4.23 23.89 -20.41
N PHE A 79 5.34 24.17 -19.71
CA PHE A 79 6.61 24.57 -20.31
C PHE A 79 7.51 23.39 -20.74
N GLY A 80 7.01 22.14 -20.71
CA GLY A 80 7.77 20.95 -21.09
C GLY A 80 8.93 20.63 -20.14
N ILE A 81 8.99 21.27 -18.98
CA ILE A 81 9.98 21.00 -17.94
C ILE A 81 9.42 19.89 -17.07
N THR A 82 9.76 18.65 -17.41
CA THR A 82 9.56 17.51 -16.53
C THR A 82 10.47 17.69 -15.33
N LEU A 83 9.92 18.21 -14.23
CA LEU A 83 10.65 18.33 -12.98
C LEU A 83 11.22 16.95 -12.63
N PRO A 84 12.55 16.81 -12.45
CA PRO A 84 13.09 15.59 -11.89
C PRO A 84 12.48 15.48 -10.50
N GLU A 85 11.69 14.43 -10.30
CA GLU A 85 11.22 14.05 -8.99
C GLU A 85 12.45 13.79 -8.14
N GLY A 86 12.84 14.79 -7.36
CA GLY A 86 13.87 14.72 -6.35
C GLY A 86 13.36 13.86 -5.20
N THR A 87 13.31 12.56 -5.44
CA THR A 87 13.65 11.43 -4.57
C THR A 87 13.57 10.18 -5.45
N LYS A 88 14.69 9.86 -6.11
CA LYS A 88 15.08 8.46 -6.29
C LYS A 88 15.35 7.90 -4.90
N ASP A 89 14.29 7.63 -4.13
CA ASP A 89 14.40 6.72 -3.01
C ASP A 89 14.07 5.34 -3.53
N MET A 90 15.14 4.57 -3.68
CA MET A 90 15.18 3.12 -3.85
C MET A 90 14.59 2.43 -2.60
N GLY A 91 13.37 2.79 -2.20
CA GLY A 91 12.78 2.38 -0.93
C GLY A 91 11.39 2.93 -0.60
N SER A 92 10.66 3.58 -1.52
CA SER A 92 9.26 3.91 -1.26
C SER A 92 8.38 2.66 -1.44
N LEU A 93 8.29 1.87 -0.37
CA LEU A 93 7.27 0.83 -0.14
C LEU A 93 5.85 1.43 0.07
N VAL A 94 5.59 2.59 -0.52
CA VAL A 94 4.30 3.25 -0.49
C VAL A 94 4.00 3.76 -1.90
N PRO A 95 2.95 3.25 -2.57
CA PRO A 95 2.55 3.75 -3.88
C PRO A 95 2.18 5.23 -3.76
N ARG A 96 2.66 6.05 -4.71
CA ARG A 96 2.51 7.52 -4.71
C ARG A 96 1.08 8.03 -4.58
N ASN A 97 0.09 7.16 -4.83
CA ASN A 97 -1.34 7.49 -4.83
C ASN A 97 -2.18 6.57 -3.93
N GLY A 98 -1.59 5.64 -3.17
CA GLY A 98 -2.37 4.61 -2.44
C GLY A 98 -3.14 3.63 -3.34
N GLN A 99 -2.99 3.75 -4.67
CA GLN A 99 -3.65 2.93 -5.67
C GLN A 99 -3.05 1.52 -5.70
N LEU A 100 -3.91 0.52 -5.86
CA LEU A 100 -3.56 -0.89 -5.82
C LEU A 100 -4.22 -1.62 -6.99
N ILE A 101 -3.44 -2.30 -7.82
CA ILE A 101 -3.98 -3.13 -8.89
C ILE A 101 -4.34 -4.50 -8.33
N VAL A 102 -5.56 -4.96 -8.62
CA VAL A 102 -6.04 -6.27 -8.17
C VAL A 102 -5.91 -7.30 -9.29
N ASP A 103 -5.35 -8.45 -8.94
CA ASP A 103 -5.25 -9.64 -9.78
C ASP A 103 -6.50 -10.54 -9.66
N THR A 104 -6.80 -11.31 -10.72
CA THR A 104 -7.85 -12.32 -10.80
C THR A 104 -7.79 -13.30 -9.62
N SER A 105 -6.59 -13.77 -9.26
CA SER A 105 -6.40 -14.75 -8.18
C SER A 105 -6.89 -14.25 -6.81
N THR A 106 -6.69 -12.96 -6.53
CA THR A 106 -7.11 -12.30 -5.29
C THR A 106 -8.63 -12.17 -5.21
N LEU A 107 -9.28 -11.84 -6.33
CA LEU A 107 -10.74 -11.72 -6.39
C LEU A 107 -11.42 -13.09 -6.18
N ILE A 108 -10.89 -14.14 -6.81
CA ILE A 108 -11.42 -15.52 -6.64
C ILE A 108 -11.28 -16.00 -5.20
N ASP A 109 -10.16 -15.68 -4.54
CA ASP A 109 -9.91 -16.04 -3.14
C ASP A 109 -10.90 -15.37 -2.18
N GLY A 110 -11.22 -14.09 -2.43
CA GLY A 110 -12.31 -13.37 -1.78
C GLY A 110 -11.95 -12.65 -0.47
N ARG A 111 -10.86 -13.03 0.21
CA ARG A 111 -10.45 -12.41 1.49
C ARG A 111 -10.14 -10.92 1.37
N ILE A 112 -9.91 -10.42 0.15
CA ILE A 112 -9.65 -9.01 -0.12
C ILE A 112 -10.81 -8.10 0.32
N ALA A 113 -12.06 -8.57 0.27
CA ALA A 113 -13.20 -7.80 0.75
C ALA A 113 -13.12 -7.60 2.27
N ASP A 114 -12.83 -8.66 3.02
CA ASP A 114 -12.75 -8.62 4.48
C ASP A 114 -11.52 -7.82 4.95
N ILE A 115 -10.38 -7.96 4.26
CA ILE A 115 -9.16 -7.17 4.50
C ILE A 115 -9.42 -5.69 4.23
N GLY A 116 -10.21 -5.39 3.20
CA GLY A 116 -10.65 -4.05 2.89
C GLY A 116 -11.52 -3.44 3.98
N GLN A 117 -12.54 -4.17 4.43
CA GLN A 117 -13.43 -3.76 5.53
C GLN A 117 -12.67 -3.57 6.85
N ALA A 118 -11.65 -4.38 7.10
CA ALA A 118 -10.78 -4.24 8.27
C ALA A 118 -9.83 -3.03 8.21
N GLY A 119 -9.78 -2.29 7.10
CA GLY A 119 -9.00 -1.07 6.95
C GLY A 119 -7.52 -1.28 6.60
N PHE A 120 -7.14 -2.48 6.14
CA PHE A 120 -5.74 -2.79 5.77
C PHE A 120 -5.38 -2.37 4.33
N ILE A 121 -6.32 -1.83 3.57
CA ILE A 121 -6.13 -1.38 2.18
C ILE A 121 -6.04 0.15 2.17
N PRO A 122 -4.84 0.74 2.00
CA PRO A 122 -4.59 2.17 2.23
C PRO A 122 -5.08 3.13 1.12
N GLY A 123 -5.82 2.66 0.11
CA GLY A 123 -6.30 3.51 -0.98
C GLY A 123 -7.17 2.77 -1.99
N SER A 124 -7.36 3.34 -3.18
CA SER A 124 -8.33 2.83 -4.15
C SER A 124 -7.85 1.57 -4.89
N LEU A 125 -8.79 0.67 -5.16
CA LEU A 125 -8.56 -0.54 -5.92
C LEU A 125 -8.77 -0.26 -7.41
N ILE A 126 -7.76 -0.57 -8.22
CA ILE A 126 -7.81 -0.52 -9.68
C ILE A 126 -8.01 -1.95 -10.19
N ILE A 127 -9.08 -2.14 -10.95
CA ILE A 127 -9.42 -3.43 -11.54
C ILE A 127 -9.37 -3.29 -13.06
N PRO A 128 -8.31 -3.78 -13.71
CA PRO A 128 -8.19 -3.68 -15.16
C PRO A 128 -9.28 -4.46 -15.88
N ARG A 129 -9.75 -3.97 -17.03
CA ARG A 129 -10.80 -4.65 -17.81
C ARG A 129 -10.41 -6.08 -18.19
N PHE A 130 -9.14 -6.34 -18.51
CA PHE A 130 -8.68 -7.69 -18.85
C PHE A 130 -8.78 -8.68 -17.68
N VAL A 131 -8.74 -8.23 -16.42
CA VAL A 131 -8.98 -9.07 -15.23
C VAL A 131 -10.46 -9.45 -15.14
N LEU A 132 -11.36 -8.52 -15.48
CA LEU A 132 -12.80 -8.80 -15.57
C LEU A 132 -13.08 -9.79 -16.69
N ASP A 133 -12.47 -9.60 -17.86
CA ASP A 133 -12.62 -10.50 -19.00
C ASP A 133 -12.14 -11.92 -18.68
N GLU A 134 -11.03 -12.04 -17.94
CA GLU A 134 -10.53 -13.34 -17.46
C GLU A 134 -11.49 -13.98 -16.45
N LEU A 135 -12.01 -13.23 -15.47
CA LEU A 135 -13.02 -13.73 -14.53
C LEU A 135 -14.27 -14.23 -15.24
N HIS A 136 -14.76 -13.48 -16.24
CA HIS A 136 -15.88 -13.91 -17.09
C HIS A 136 -15.55 -15.19 -17.85
N HIS A 137 -14.38 -15.28 -18.47
CA HIS A 137 -13.95 -16.47 -19.18
C HIS A 137 -13.87 -17.70 -18.26
N ILE A 138 -13.37 -17.53 -17.02
CA ILE A 138 -13.35 -18.58 -16.01
C ILE A 138 -14.78 -18.97 -15.58
N ALA A 139 -15.69 -18.00 -15.45
CA ALA A 139 -17.09 -18.23 -15.09
C ALA A 139 -17.88 -18.97 -16.19
N ASP A 140 -17.48 -18.87 -17.46
CA ASP A 140 -18.08 -19.59 -18.58
C ASP A 140 -17.39 -20.93 -18.90
N SER A 141 -16.43 -21.35 -18.07
CA SER A 141 -15.72 -22.62 -18.25
C SER A 141 -16.66 -23.83 -18.19
N TYR A 142 -16.39 -24.84 -19.03
CA TYR A 142 -17.09 -26.13 -18.99
C TYR A 142 -16.88 -26.85 -17.65
N ASP A 143 -15.71 -26.68 -17.02
CA ASP A 143 -15.40 -27.22 -15.71
C ASP A 143 -16.21 -26.50 -14.62
N ALA A 144 -17.06 -27.26 -13.92
CA ALA A 144 -17.90 -26.76 -12.85
C ALA A 144 -17.10 -26.10 -11.71
N MET A 145 -15.93 -26.62 -11.35
CA MET A 145 -15.08 -26.06 -10.30
C MET A 145 -14.44 -24.74 -10.70
N ARG A 146 -14.05 -24.59 -11.97
CA ARG A 146 -13.54 -23.30 -12.49
C ARG A 146 -14.67 -22.30 -12.60
N ARG A 147 -15.81 -22.69 -13.15
CA ARG A 147 -17.01 -21.86 -13.25
C ARG A 147 -17.48 -21.31 -11.90
N ASN A 148 -17.55 -22.15 -10.87
CA ASN A 148 -17.91 -21.71 -9.52
C ASN A 148 -16.91 -20.70 -8.95
N ARG A 149 -15.61 -20.88 -9.21
CA ARG A 149 -14.56 -19.94 -8.81
C ARG A 149 -14.68 -18.59 -9.53
N GLY A 150 -14.94 -18.59 -10.83
CA GLY A 150 -15.15 -17.35 -11.60
C GLY A 150 -16.37 -16.56 -11.12
N ARG A 151 -17.49 -17.24 -10.89
CA ARG A 151 -18.71 -16.63 -10.32
C ARG A 151 -18.46 -16.02 -8.95
N ARG A 152 -17.77 -16.76 -8.08
CA ARG A 152 -17.36 -16.25 -6.76
C ARG A 152 -16.50 -14.98 -6.88
N GLY A 153 -15.57 -14.94 -7.82
CA GLY A 153 -14.75 -13.73 -8.06
C GLY A 153 -15.58 -12.50 -8.47
N LEU A 154 -16.58 -12.69 -9.34
CA LEU A 154 -17.52 -11.63 -9.73
C LEU A 154 -18.45 -11.19 -8.59
N GLU A 155 -18.87 -12.12 -7.73
CA GLU A 155 -19.63 -11.81 -6.51
C GLU A 155 -18.80 -10.95 -5.55
N ILE A 156 -17.54 -11.31 -5.31
CA ILE A 156 -16.61 -10.53 -4.46
C ILE A 156 -16.37 -9.14 -5.04
N LEU A 157 -16.22 -9.02 -6.36
CA LEU A 157 -16.11 -7.72 -7.02
C LEU A 157 -17.35 -6.85 -6.76
N THR A 158 -18.54 -7.43 -6.88
CA THR A 158 -19.81 -6.73 -6.62
C THR A 158 -19.89 -6.29 -5.16
N LYS A 159 -19.48 -7.17 -4.22
CA LYS A 159 -19.38 -6.86 -2.79
C LYS A 159 -18.43 -5.70 -2.54
N LEU A 160 -17.25 -5.71 -3.16
CA LEU A 160 -16.26 -4.63 -3.06
C LEU A 160 -16.81 -3.29 -3.58
N GLN A 161 -17.66 -3.30 -4.60
CA GLN A 161 -18.25 -2.07 -5.15
C GLN A 161 -19.42 -1.52 -4.31
N GLN A 162 -20.18 -2.39 -3.64
CA GLN A 162 -21.42 -2.00 -2.95
C GLN A 162 -21.25 -1.85 -1.43
N GLU A 163 -20.40 -2.67 -0.82
CA GLU A 163 -20.30 -2.83 0.64
C GLU A 163 -18.97 -2.36 1.21
N SER A 164 -17.99 -1.99 0.38
CA SER A 164 -16.69 -1.50 0.83
C SER A 164 -16.63 0.02 0.82
N ASP A 165 -16.05 0.60 1.86
CA ASP A 165 -15.72 2.04 1.90
C ASP A 165 -14.53 2.39 0.97
N ILE A 166 -13.91 1.38 0.35
CA ILE A 166 -12.75 1.55 -0.52
C ILE A 166 -13.22 1.86 -1.94
N PRO A 167 -12.77 2.98 -2.55
CA PRO A 167 -13.10 3.29 -3.93
C PRO A 167 -12.56 2.21 -4.88
N VAL A 168 -13.44 1.65 -5.72
CA VAL A 168 -13.10 0.70 -6.78
C VAL A 168 -13.22 1.38 -8.14
N GLU A 169 -12.14 1.39 -8.90
CA GLU A 169 -12.05 1.95 -10.25
C GLU A 169 -11.82 0.83 -11.27
N ILE A 170 -12.71 0.73 -12.27
CA ILE A 170 -12.47 -0.16 -13.42
C ILE A 170 -11.64 0.61 -14.44
N SER A 171 -10.47 0.09 -14.78
CA SER A 171 -9.54 0.74 -15.70
C SER A 171 -9.56 0.10 -17.08
N ASP A 172 -9.70 0.93 -18.11
CA ASP A 172 -9.62 0.52 -19.53
C ASP A 172 -8.18 0.48 -20.06
N ILE A 173 -7.19 0.75 -19.20
CA ILE A 173 -5.78 0.74 -19.60
C ILE A 173 -5.35 -0.72 -19.79
N ASP A 174 -4.95 -1.05 -21.01
CA ASP A 174 -4.44 -2.37 -21.38
C ASP A 174 -3.08 -2.24 -22.10
N ALA A 175 -2.17 -3.15 -21.77
CA ALA A 175 -0.89 -3.31 -22.47
C ALA A 175 -1.12 -4.24 -23.68
N LYS A 176 -1.59 -3.64 -24.79
CA LYS A 176 -1.92 -4.35 -26.05
C LYS A 176 -0.73 -5.07 -26.69
N ASP A 177 0.49 -4.72 -26.27
CA ASP A 177 1.75 -5.29 -26.72
C ASP A 177 2.12 -6.60 -26.02
N VAL A 178 1.31 -7.07 -25.05
CA VAL A 178 1.53 -8.33 -24.33
C VAL A 178 0.26 -9.16 -24.31
N THR A 179 0.39 -10.47 -24.45
CA THR A 179 -0.73 -11.41 -24.40
C THR A 179 -0.97 -11.94 -22.99
N ASP A 180 0.11 -12.18 -22.25
CA ASP A 180 0.10 -12.74 -20.90
C ASP A 180 -0.46 -11.76 -19.85
N VAL A 181 -1.43 -12.21 -19.06
CA VAL A 181 -2.14 -11.37 -18.06
C VAL A 181 -1.21 -10.88 -16.97
N ASP A 182 -0.34 -11.76 -16.46
CA ASP A 182 0.64 -11.43 -15.42
C ASP A 182 1.59 -10.33 -15.90
N SER A 183 2.09 -10.48 -17.12
CA SER A 183 2.96 -9.48 -17.74
C SER A 183 2.25 -8.15 -17.99
N LYS A 184 0.94 -8.16 -18.33
CA LYS A 184 0.12 -6.94 -18.43
C LYS A 184 -0.01 -6.24 -17.08
N LEU A 185 -0.29 -6.98 -16.00
CA LEU A 185 -0.37 -6.45 -14.63
C LEU A 185 0.94 -5.77 -14.21
N VAL A 186 2.08 -6.43 -14.45
CA VAL A 186 3.41 -5.90 -14.15
C VAL A 186 3.69 -4.61 -14.93
N LYS A 187 3.40 -4.59 -16.24
CA LYS A 187 3.58 -3.38 -17.07
C LYS A 187 2.69 -2.24 -16.60
N LEU A 188 1.42 -2.53 -16.33
CA LEU A 188 0.44 -1.55 -15.88
C LEU A 188 0.83 -0.96 -14.51
N ALA A 189 1.22 -1.81 -13.56
CA ALA A 189 1.69 -1.38 -12.25
C ALA A 189 2.91 -0.48 -12.33
N LYS A 190 3.86 -0.82 -13.22
CA LYS A 190 5.05 -0.01 -13.46
C LYS A 190 4.74 1.33 -14.12
N ALA A 191 3.79 1.36 -15.06
CA ALA A 191 3.37 2.58 -15.74
C ALA A 191 2.63 3.55 -14.80
N LEU A 192 1.79 3.02 -13.91
CA LEU A 192 1.00 3.78 -12.94
C LEU A 192 1.76 4.08 -11.63
N GLY A 193 2.85 3.37 -11.35
CA GLY A 193 3.59 3.49 -10.09
C GLY A 193 2.80 3.02 -8.87
N CYS A 194 1.98 1.99 -9.05
CA CYS A 194 1.13 1.40 -8.01
C CYS A 194 1.59 -0.01 -7.61
N ALA A 195 1.10 -0.50 -6.48
CA ALA A 195 1.41 -1.86 -6.00
C ALA A 195 0.40 -2.87 -6.56
N ILE A 196 0.80 -4.15 -6.60
CA ILE A 196 -0.06 -5.26 -7.05
C ILE A 196 -0.55 -6.04 -5.84
N ILE A 197 -1.84 -6.36 -5.80
CA ILE A 197 -2.42 -7.33 -4.85
C ILE A 197 -2.66 -8.65 -5.56
N THR A 198 -1.91 -9.69 -5.19
CA THR A 198 -1.99 -11.02 -5.80
C THR A 198 -1.84 -12.13 -4.78
N ASN A 199 -2.48 -13.28 -5.04
CA ASN A 199 -2.21 -14.53 -4.33
C ASN A 199 -1.28 -15.47 -5.09
N ASP A 200 -0.95 -15.14 -6.33
CA ASP A 200 -0.05 -15.92 -7.16
C ASP A 200 1.41 -15.72 -6.73
N PHE A 201 2.10 -16.83 -6.48
CA PHE A 201 3.50 -16.83 -6.06
C PHE A 201 4.46 -16.38 -7.17
N ASN A 202 4.20 -16.80 -8.41
CA ASN A 202 5.03 -16.47 -9.56
C ASN A 202 4.92 -14.98 -9.91
N LEU A 203 3.70 -14.45 -9.97
CA LEU A 203 3.47 -13.01 -10.21
C LEU A 203 4.14 -12.17 -9.12
N ASN A 204 4.01 -12.57 -7.85
CA ASN A 204 4.68 -11.93 -6.72
C ASN A 204 6.21 -11.88 -6.92
N GLN A 205 6.84 -13.00 -7.29
CA GLN A 205 8.28 -13.07 -7.50
C GLN A 205 8.74 -12.19 -8.68
N VAL A 206 8.03 -12.24 -9.81
CA VAL A 206 8.35 -11.44 -11.01
C VAL A 206 8.17 -9.95 -10.73
N ALA A 207 7.08 -9.54 -10.08
CA ALA A 207 6.81 -8.15 -9.75
C ALA A 207 7.86 -7.58 -8.78
N LYS A 208 8.25 -8.34 -7.75
CA LYS A 208 9.33 -7.94 -6.82
C LYS A 208 10.66 -7.71 -7.54
N ILE A 209 11.03 -8.58 -8.49
CA ILE A 209 12.26 -8.41 -9.30
C ILE A 209 12.19 -7.14 -10.16
N GLN A 210 11.00 -6.77 -10.65
CA GLN A 210 10.77 -5.55 -11.42
C GLN A 210 10.70 -4.28 -10.56
N GLY A 211 10.90 -4.38 -9.24
CA GLY A 211 10.83 -3.27 -8.29
C GLY A 211 9.43 -2.79 -7.98
N ILE A 212 8.42 -3.62 -8.24
CA ILE A 212 7.01 -3.32 -7.95
C ILE A 212 6.69 -3.87 -6.56
N GLN A 213 6.05 -3.06 -5.72
CA GLN A 213 5.56 -3.52 -4.43
C GLN A 213 4.41 -4.50 -4.62
N VAL A 214 4.44 -5.60 -3.87
CA VAL A 214 3.40 -6.64 -3.92
C VAL A 214 2.80 -6.80 -2.53
N LEU A 215 1.47 -6.74 -2.47
CA LEU A 215 0.68 -7.07 -1.29
C LEU A 215 0.11 -8.47 -1.50
N ASN A 216 0.72 -9.46 -0.86
CA ASN A 216 0.28 -10.84 -0.97
C ASN A 216 -0.67 -11.20 0.18
N VAL A 217 -1.90 -11.64 -0.12
CA VAL A 217 -2.89 -11.94 0.93
C VAL A 217 -2.50 -13.16 1.75
N ASN A 218 -1.81 -14.14 1.15
CA ASN A 218 -1.29 -15.29 1.89
C ASN A 218 -0.18 -14.88 2.86
N GLU A 219 0.73 -13.99 2.43
CA GLU A 219 1.76 -13.44 3.32
C GLU A 219 1.12 -12.67 4.48
N LEU A 220 0.10 -11.84 4.21
CA LEU A 220 -0.63 -11.11 5.25
C LEU A 220 -1.31 -12.06 6.23
N ALA A 221 -2.04 -13.06 5.73
CA ALA A 221 -2.74 -14.05 6.57
C ALA A 221 -1.77 -14.80 7.49
N ASN A 222 -0.55 -15.09 7.03
CA ASN A 222 0.49 -15.71 7.85
C ASN A 222 1.08 -14.73 8.88
N ALA A 223 1.24 -13.45 8.52
CA ALA A 223 1.80 -12.43 9.41
C ALA A 223 0.89 -12.06 10.58
N VAL A 224 -0.43 -12.20 10.42
CA VAL A 224 -1.42 -11.92 11.47
C VAL A 224 -1.79 -13.14 12.31
N ARG A 225 -1.15 -14.30 12.09
CA ARG A 225 -1.40 -15.48 12.93
C ARG A 225 -0.96 -15.20 14.37
N PRO A 226 -1.74 -15.64 15.37
CA PRO A 226 -1.33 -15.55 16.77
C PRO A 226 0.06 -16.15 17.00
N VAL A 227 0.91 -15.39 17.68
CA VAL A 227 2.23 -15.83 18.10
C VAL A 227 2.09 -16.48 19.45
N VAL A 228 2.26 -17.80 19.50
CA VAL A 228 2.30 -18.54 20.75
C VAL A 228 3.69 -18.38 21.37
N LEU A 229 3.76 -17.92 22.62
CA LEU A 229 5.02 -17.68 23.33
C LEU A 229 5.31 -18.76 24.38
N PRO A 230 6.58 -19.06 24.69
CA PRO A 230 6.92 -19.84 25.86
C PRO A 230 6.32 -19.24 27.14
N GLY A 231 5.70 -20.08 27.96
CA GLY A 231 4.98 -19.69 29.17
C GLY A 231 3.51 -19.34 28.95
N GLU A 232 3.03 -19.28 27.70
CA GLU A 232 1.61 -19.07 27.41
C GLU A 232 0.81 -20.37 27.67
N GLU A 233 -0.40 -20.20 28.19
CA GLU A 233 -1.32 -21.29 28.47
C GLU A 233 -2.31 -21.44 27.31
N MET A 234 -2.60 -22.67 26.92
CA MET A 234 -3.59 -22.96 25.88
C MET A 234 -4.29 -24.29 26.11
N GLU A 235 -5.51 -24.42 25.58
CA GLU A 235 -6.25 -25.68 25.60
C GLU A 235 -5.93 -26.48 24.33
N VAL A 236 -5.58 -27.76 24.49
CA VAL A 236 -5.22 -28.64 23.38
C VAL A 236 -5.92 -29.97 23.53
N ARG A 237 -6.53 -30.43 22.44
CA ARG A 237 -7.04 -31.79 22.33
C ARG A 237 -5.92 -32.74 21.92
N ILE A 238 -5.69 -33.79 22.70
CA ILE A 238 -4.74 -34.84 22.33
C ILE A 238 -5.43 -35.82 21.39
N ILE A 239 -4.93 -35.95 20.17
CA ILE A 239 -5.56 -36.74 19.10
C ILE A 239 -4.74 -38.00 18.80
N GLN A 240 -3.41 -37.94 18.92
CA GLN A 240 -2.51 -39.03 18.57
C GLN A 240 -1.39 -39.20 19.59
N GLU A 241 -0.78 -40.39 19.62
CA GLU A 241 0.46 -40.66 20.35
C GLU A 241 1.65 -40.04 19.63
N GLY A 242 2.57 -39.44 20.39
CA GLY A 242 3.79 -38.83 19.88
C GLY A 242 4.87 -39.85 19.54
N LYS A 243 5.99 -39.36 19.00
CA LYS A 243 7.12 -40.22 18.64
C LYS A 243 7.92 -40.70 19.84
N GLU A 244 8.05 -39.87 20.86
CA GLU A 244 8.77 -40.24 22.09
C GLU A 244 7.80 -40.77 23.15
N PHE A 245 8.31 -41.61 24.04
CA PHE A 245 7.50 -42.27 25.06
C PHE A 245 6.77 -41.24 25.93
N GLY A 246 5.45 -41.41 26.08
CA GLY A 246 4.61 -40.53 26.90
C GLY A 246 4.11 -39.26 26.20
N GLN A 247 4.57 -38.94 24.99
CA GLN A 247 4.10 -37.75 24.28
C GLN A 247 2.68 -37.92 23.73
N GLY A 248 1.89 -36.85 23.83
CA GLY A 248 0.64 -36.68 23.09
C GLY A 248 0.81 -35.64 21.98
N LEU A 249 0.07 -35.80 20.88
CA LEU A 249 0.03 -34.84 19.78
C LEU A 249 -1.36 -34.22 19.67
N GLY A 250 -1.38 -32.90 19.56
CA GLY A 250 -2.53 -32.09 19.18
C GLY A 250 -2.21 -31.19 17.99
N PHE A 251 -3.23 -30.56 17.43
CA PHE A 251 -3.07 -29.61 16.33
C PHE A 251 -3.90 -28.37 16.62
N LEU A 252 -3.33 -27.20 16.32
CA LEU A 252 -4.11 -25.97 16.20
C LEU A 252 -4.94 -25.96 14.92
N ASP A 253 -5.93 -25.08 14.87
CA ASP A 253 -6.79 -24.88 13.69
C ASP A 253 -5.99 -24.56 12.42
N ASP A 254 -4.81 -23.97 12.57
CA ASP A 254 -3.93 -23.60 11.46
C ASP A 254 -2.98 -24.73 11.02
N GLY A 255 -3.10 -25.92 11.63
CA GLY A 255 -2.28 -27.10 11.36
C GLY A 255 -0.96 -27.14 12.13
N THR A 256 -0.65 -26.16 12.99
CA THR A 256 0.54 -26.21 13.86
C THR A 256 0.47 -27.44 14.77
N MET A 257 1.49 -28.29 14.72
CA MET A 257 1.57 -29.47 15.58
C MET A 257 2.00 -29.08 16.99
N ILE A 258 1.24 -29.52 17.99
CA ILE A 258 1.55 -29.36 19.41
C ILE A 258 1.95 -30.71 19.97
N VAL A 259 3.16 -30.79 20.51
CA VAL A 259 3.71 -31.94 21.21
C VAL A 259 3.59 -31.69 22.70
N VAL A 260 2.81 -32.52 23.40
CA VAL A 260 2.57 -32.39 24.84
C VAL A 260 3.31 -33.49 25.59
N GLU A 261 4.23 -33.10 26.47
CA GLU A 261 4.93 -34.00 27.39
C GLU A 261 3.94 -34.64 28.37
N ASP A 262 4.06 -35.96 28.59
CA ASP A 262 3.09 -36.79 29.32
C ASP A 262 1.63 -36.71 28.81
N GLY A 263 1.43 -36.19 27.58
CA GLY A 263 0.11 -36.00 26.96
C GLY A 263 -0.62 -37.29 26.59
N LEU A 264 0.09 -38.42 26.45
CA LEU A 264 -0.49 -39.70 26.05
C LEU A 264 -1.62 -40.17 27.00
N ARG A 265 -1.52 -39.83 28.29
CA ARG A 265 -2.52 -40.17 29.31
C ARG A 265 -3.88 -39.49 29.09
N TYR A 266 -3.89 -38.42 28.29
CA TYR A 266 -5.05 -37.59 28.01
C TYR A 266 -5.56 -37.77 26.58
N LEU A 267 -5.26 -38.90 25.94
CA LEU A 267 -5.71 -39.20 24.58
C LEU A 267 -7.24 -39.01 24.44
N ASN A 268 -7.65 -38.31 23.38
CA ASN A 268 -9.00 -37.89 23.03
C ASN A 268 -9.65 -36.83 23.94
N ASN A 269 -8.95 -36.34 24.98
CA ASN A 269 -9.42 -35.29 25.87
C ASN A 269 -8.79 -33.93 25.53
N ASN A 270 -9.48 -32.86 25.95
CA ASN A 270 -8.92 -31.52 25.97
C ASN A 270 -8.23 -31.28 27.32
N ILE A 271 -7.03 -30.72 27.30
CA ILE A 271 -6.26 -30.37 28.48
C ILE A 271 -5.67 -28.97 28.35
N GLU A 272 -5.55 -28.26 29.48
CA GLU A 272 -4.74 -27.04 29.55
C GLU A 272 -3.26 -27.40 29.58
N VAL A 273 -2.48 -26.77 28.70
CA VAL A 273 -1.04 -26.97 28.58
C VAL A 273 -0.31 -25.64 28.63
N VAL A 274 0.91 -25.66 29.16
CA VAL A 274 1.82 -24.51 29.19
C VAL A 274 2.90 -24.73 28.14
N VAL A 275 3.08 -23.74 27.27
CA VAL A 275 4.06 -23.81 26.18
C VAL A 275 5.47 -23.74 26.74
N THR A 276 6.27 -24.77 26.47
CA THR A 276 7.67 -24.84 26.90
C THR A 276 8.59 -24.17 25.88
N ARG A 277 8.40 -24.46 24.59
CA ARG A 277 9.22 -23.91 23.50
C ARG A 277 8.52 -24.03 22.15
N VAL A 278 8.88 -23.16 21.22
CA VAL A 278 8.40 -23.18 19.84
C VAL A 278 9.57 -23.44 18.91
N LEU A 279 9.45 -24.44 18.03
CA LEU A 279 10.45 -24.77 17.01
C LEU A 279 9.87 -24.54 15.61
N GLN A 280 10.61 -23.86 14.76
CA GLN A 280 10.33 -23.79 13.33
C GLN A 280 11.09 -24.91 12.61
N THR A 281 10.37 -25.75 11.88
CA THR A 281 10.95 -26.84 11.08
C THR A 281 10.68 -26.62 9.58
N ALA A 282 11.33 -27.41 8.72
CA ALA A 282 11.08 -27.36 7.27
C ALA A 282 9.64 -27.74 6.88
N ALA A 283 8.94 -28.52 7.72
CA ALA A 283 7.56 -28.94 7.49
C ALA A 283 6.52 -27.98 8.11
N GLY A 284 6.97 -26.95 8.84
CA GLY A 284 6.09 -26.01 9.52
C GLY A 284 6.52 -25.73 10.96
N ARG A 285 5.61 -25.10 11.72
CA ARG A 285 5.80 -24.74 13.13
C ARG A 285 5.42 -25.93 14.02
N MET A 286 6.21 -26.17 15.05
CA MET A 286 5.95 -27.18 16.08
C MET A 286 6.03 -26.51 17.46
N ILE A 287 5.03 -26.73 18.30
CA ILE A 287 4.97 -26.19 19.67
C ILE A 287 5.17 -27.35 20.63
N PHE A 288 6.06 -27.19 21.61
CA PHE A 288 6.22 -28.14 22.70
C PHE A 288 5.60 -27.53 23.95
N ALA A 289 4.78 -28.32 24.62
CA ALA A 289 4.07 -27.92 25.82
C ALA A 289 4.08 -29.06 26.86
N HIS A 290 3.76 -28.74 28.09
CA HIS A 290 3.52 -29.72 29.15
C HIS A 290 2.15 -29.47 29.77
N HIS A 291 1.54 -30.52 30.32
CA HIS A 291 0.26 -30.39 31.03
C HIS A 291 0.39 -29.39 32.18
N LYS A 292 -0.56 -28.44 32.27
CA LYS A 292 -0.65 -27.52 33.39
C LYS A 292 -1.13 -28.30 34.63
N ALA A 293 -0.19 -28.71 35.47
CA ALA A 293 -0.54 -29.25 36.79
C ALA A 293 -1.04 -28.09 37.67
N GLU A 294 -2.10 -28.33 38.46
CA GLU A 294 -2.53 -27.41 39.53
C GLU A 294 -1.42 -27.12 40.54
#